data_AF-A0A653IWP7-F1
#
_entry.id   AF-A0A653IWP7-F1
#
_cell.length_a   1.000
_cell.length_b   1.000
_cell.length_c   1.000
_cell.angle_alpha   90.00
_cell.angle_beta   90.00
_cell.angle_gamma   90.00
#
_symmetry.space_group_name_H-M   'P 1'
#
loop_
_entity.id
_entity.type
_entity.pdbx_description
1 polymer ?
#
loop_
_entity_poly.entity_id
_entity_poly.type
_entity_poly.pdbx_seq_one_letter_code
_entity_poly.pdbx_strand_id
1 'polypeptide(L)'
;MIAWFKDRLPAPMAAPETPQLRAARMRIIVGLALIAVIVGAWSQLYAAVGFPVLVLLAGAVGMLVVQVPIYLAVKAHADDAWLTDAIETTNAREAANDA
;
A
#
# COMPACT_ATOMS: atom_id res chain seq x y z
N MET A 1 17.50 -0.65 13.96
CA MET A 1 16.81 0.46 13.26
C MET A 1 15.37 0.12 12.88
N ILE A 2 15.10 -1.08 12.32
CA ILE A 2 13.75 -1.53 11.92
C ILE A 2 12.78 -1.69 13.12
N ALA A 3 13.26 -2.15 14.28
CA ALA A 3 12.43 -2.35 15.48
C ALA A 3 11.78 -1.05 15.98
N TRP A 4 12.52 0.06 15.96
CA TRP A 4 12.02 1.37 16.39
C TRP A 4 10.86 1.90 15.53
N PHE A 5 10.87 1.59 14.22
CA PHE A 5 9.75 1.91 13.33
C PHE A 5 8.50 1.06 13.60
N LYS A 6 8.70 -0.19 14.02
CA LYS A 6 7.62 -1.15 14.27
C LYS A 6 6.74 -0.73 15.45
N ASP A 7 7.35 -0.15 16.49
CA ASP A 7 6.64 0.32 17.68
C ASP A 7 5.98 1.70 17.51
N ARG A 8 6.41 2.47 16.48
CA ARG A 8 5.94 3.85 16.23
C ARG A 8 4.87 3.94 15.14
N LEU A 9 4.65 2.88 14.37
CA LEU A 9 3.51 2.75 13.47
C LEU A 9 2.28 2.36 14.31
N PRO A 10 1.22 3.19 14.38
CA PRO A 10 0.08 3.01 15.29
C PRO A 10 -0.83 1.82 14.96
N ALA A 11 -0.41 0.91 14.09
CA ALA A 11 -1.05 -0.37 13.91
C ALA A 11 0.02 -1.43 13.60
N PRO A 12 0.11 -2.54 14.36
CA PRO A 12 0.66 -3.75 13.77
C PRO A 12 -0.14 -3.99 12.48
N MET A 13 0.54 -4.20 11.35
CA MET A 13 -0.14 -4.71 10.17
C MET A 13 -0.88 -5.97 10.62
N ALA A 14 -2.21 -5.87 10.64
CA ALA A 14 -3.09 -6.84 11.28
C ALA A 14 -2.82 -8.20 10.63
N ALA A 15 -2.87 -8.27 9.29
CA ALA A 15 -2.49 -9.47 8.54
C ALA A 15 -1.03 -9.45 8.03
N PRO A 16 -0.33 -10.60 7.98
CA PRO A 16 0.87 -10.77 7.18
C PRO A 16 0.59 -10.41 5.71
N GLU A 17 1.32 -9.45 5.16
CA GLU A 17 1.13 -9.06 3.76
C GLU A 17 1.49 -10.21 2.82
N THR A 18 0.52 -10.63 2.01
CA THR A 18 0.79 -11.58 0.93
C THR A 18 1.79 -10.98 -0.08
N PRO A 19 2.59 -11.81 -0.77
CA PRO A 19 3.52 -11.32 -1.79
C PRO A 19 2.85 -10.44 -2.84
N GLN A 20 1.59 -10.73 -3.17
CA GLN A 20 0.78 -9.98 -4.14
C GLN A 20 0.43 -8.57 -3.62
N LEU A 21 -0.02 -8.45 -2.36
CA LEU A 21 -0.28 -7.13 -1.74
C LEU A 21 0.99 -6.31 -1.63
N ARG A 22 2.11 -6.94 -1.26
CA ARG A 22 3.41 -6.27 -1.18
C ARG A 22 3.84 -5.74 -2.54
N ALA A 23 3.69 -6.54 -3.60
CA ALA A 23 4.00 -6.11 -4.97
C ALA A 23 3.10 -4.94 -5.40
N ALA A 24 1.79 -5.00 -5.10
CA ALA A 24 0.86 -3.90 -5.39
C ALA A 24 1.25 -2.60 -4.69
N ARG A 25 1.62 -2.66 -3.39
CA ARG A 25 2.13 -1.51 -2.66
C ARG A 25 3.40 -0.95 -3.30
N MET A 26 4.34 -1.81 -3.69
CA MET A 26 5.58 -1.36 -4.34
C MET A 26 5.30 -0.67 -5.67
N ARG A 27 4.34 -1.14 -6.47
CA ARG A 27 3.93 -0.46 -7.71
C ARG A 27 3.38 0.94 -7.43
N ILE A 28 2.58 1.10 -6.39
CA ILE A 28 2.06 2.41 -5.96
C ILE A 28 3.22 3.33 -5.55
N ILE A 29 4.15 2.84 -4.73
CA ILE A 29 5.32 3.62 -4.29
C ILE A 29 6.16 4.06 -5.48
N VAL A 30 6.45 3.15 -6.42
CA VAL A 30 7.20 3.46 -7.64
C VAL A 30 6.46 4.48 -8.51
N GLY A 31 5.14 4.34 -8.67
CA GLY A 31 4.32 5.31 -9.41
C GLY A 31 4.35 6.71 -8.78
N LEU A 32 4.26 6.80 -7.45
CA LEU A 32 4.39 8.07 -6.73
C LEU A 32 5.79 8.67 -6.85
N ALA A 33 6.83 7.85 -6.74
CA ALA A 33 8.22 8.28 -6.94
C ALA A 33 8.44 8.81 -8.36
N LEU A 34 7.89 8.14 -9.37
CA LEU A 34 7.94 8.58 -10.76
C LEU A 34 7.29 9.95 -10.93
N ILE A 35 6.08 10.14 -10.39
CA ILE A 35 5.40 11.44 -10.43
C ILE A 35 6.23 12.52 -9.72
N ALA A 36 6.77 12.22 -8.54
CA ALA A 36 7.61 13.15 -7.80
C ALA A 36 8.84 13.59 -8.61
N VAL A 37 9.49 12.67 -9.31
CA VAL A 37 10.62 12.98 -10.21
C VAL A 37 10.16 13.82 -11.40
N ILE A 38 9.05 13.46 -12.07
CA ILE A 38 8.54 14.20 -13.23
C ILE A 38 8.19 15.63 -12.84
N VAL A 39 7.49 15.83 -11.72
CA VAL A 39 7.09 17.15 -11.24
C VAL A 39 8.30 17.94 -10.74
N GLY A 40 9.21 17.30 -10.01
CA GLY A 40 10.41 17.95 -9.48
C GLY A 40 11.41 18.39 -10.55
N ALA A 41 11.49 17.66 -11.67
CA ALA A 41 12.37 17.98 -12.81
C ALA A 41 11.58 18.43 -14.05
N TRP A 42 10.40 19.03 -13.85
CA TRP A 42 9.45 19.32 -14.93
C TRP A 42 10.07 20.14 -16.07
N SER A 43 10.76 21.24 -15.75
CA SER A 43 11.32 22.13 -16.77
C SER A 43 12.39 21.45 -17.61
N GLN A 44 13.29 20.69 -16.99
CA GLN A 44 14.34 19.95 -17.68
C GLN A 44 13.76 18.83 -18.55
N LEU A 45 12.80 18.06 -18.01
CA LEU A 45 12.19 16.95 -18.74
C LEU A 45 11.32 17.44 -19.90
N TYR A 46 10.52 18.48 -19.69
CA TYR A 46 9.71 19.05 -20.76
C TYR A 46 10.58 19.69 -21.84
N ALA A 47 11.68 20.36 -21.48
CA ALA A 47 12.62 20.89 -22.47
C ALA A 47 13.34 19.79 -23.27
N ALA A 48 13.68 18.67 -22.63
CA ALA A 48 14.41 17.57 -23.26
C ALA A 48 13.53 16.70 -24.17
N VAL A 49 12.30 16.39 -23.74
CA VAL A 49 11.46 15.38 -24.39
C VAL A 49 10.13 15.93 -24.90
N GLY A 50 9.69 17.10 -24.41
CA GLY A 50 8.45 17.74 -24.84
C GLY A 50 7.19 16.98 -24.44
N PHE A 51 6.19 16.98 -25.32
CA PHE A 51 4.86 16.41 -25.10
C PHE A 51 4.83 14.96 -24.54
N PRO A 52 5.70 14.02 -24.93
CA PRO A 52 5.79 12.70 -24.30
C PRO A 52 5.83 12.68 -22.76
N VAL A 53 6.40 13.71 -22.10
CA VAL A 53 6.43 13.77 -20.63
C VAL A 53 5.03 13.94 -20.03
N LEU A 54 4.12 14.63 -20.74
CA LEU A 54 2.72 14.79 -20.34
C LEU A 54 1.98 13.45 -20.41
N VAL A 55 2.22 12.67 -21.47
CA VAL A 55 1.62 11.33 -21.64
C VAL A 55 2.12 10.41 -20.52
N LEU A 56 3.41 10.45 -20.20
CA LEU A 56 3.98 9.69 -19.10
C LEU A 56 3.37 10.07 -17.75
N LEU A 57 3.23 11.38 -17.48
CA LEU A 57 2.61 11.88 -16.25
C LEU A 57 1.14 11.44 -16.14
N ALA A 58 0.36 11.62 -17.21
CA ALA A 58 -1.04 11.22 -17.26
C ALA A 58 -1.20 9.70 -17.07
N GLY A 59 -0.33 8.90 -17.68
CA GLY A 59 -0.29 7.45 -17.50
C GLY A 59 0.03 7.04 -16.07
N ALA A 60 1.02 7.68 -15.44
CA ALA A 60 1.36 7.41 -14.04
C ALA A 60 0.21 7.78 -13.09
N VAL A 61 -0.44 8.93 -13.31
CA VAL A 61 -1.61 9.34 -12.53
C VAL A 61 -2.78 8.38 -12.73
N GLY A 62 -3.13 8.06 -13.99
CA GLY A 62 -4.21 7.13 -14.31
C GLY A 62 -3.99 5.74 -13.70
N MET A 63 -2.75 5.24 -13.76
CA MET A 63 -2.35 3.99 -13.11
C MET A 63 -2.59 4.04 -11.60
N LEU A 64 -2.22 5.13 -10.91
CA LEU A 64 -2.46 5.27 -9.48
C LEU A 64 -3.95 5.38 -9.13
N VAL A 65 -4.72 6.13 -9.91
CA VAL A 65 -6.17 6.26 -9.73
C VAL A 65 -6.88 4.90 -9.73
N VAL A 66 -6.39 3.95 -10.52
CA VAL A 66 -6.93 2.59 -10.56
C VAL A 66 -6.29 1.69 -9.49
N GLN A 67 -4.96 1.73 -9.36
CA GLN A 67 -4.22 0.79 -8.52
C GLN A 67 -4.43 1.02 -7.02
N VAL A 68 -4.54 2.28 -6.59
CA VAL A 68 -4.74 2.65 -5.18
C VAL A 68 -6.06 2.12 -4.63
N PRO A 69 -7.25 2.36 -5.21
CA PRO A 69 -8.50 1.85 -4.67
C PRO A 69 -8.55 0.32 -4.67
N ILE A 70 -8.01 -0.34 -5.71
CA ILE A 70 -7.91 -1.80 -5.74
C ILE A 70 -7.05 -2.33 -4.58
N TYR A 71 -5.88 -1.72 -4.36
CA TYR A 71 -5.02 -2.08 -3.24
C TYR A 71 -5.72 -1.88 -1.89
N LEU A 72 -6.42 -0.76 -1.70
CA LEU A 72 -7.14 -0.46 -0.47
C LEU A 72 -8.28 -1.47 -0.21
N ALA A 73 -9.06 -1.81 -1.23
CA ALA A 73 -10.14 -2.80 -1.11
C ALA A 73 -9.60 -4.18 -0.73
N VAL A 74 -8.58 -4.66 -1.42
CA VAL A 74 -7.96 -5.97 -1.14
C VAL A 74 -7.30 -5.98 0.24
N LYS A 75 -6.70 -4.85 0.65
CA LYS A 75 -6.12 -4.72 1.98
C LYS A 75 -7.18 -4.75 3.08
N ALA A 76 -8.29 -4.02 2.92
CA ALA A 76 -9.38 -4.03 3.87
C ALA A 76 -9.94 -5.45 4.09
N HIS A 77 -10.16 -6.20 3.00
CA HIS A 77 -10.59 -7.60 3.10
C HIS A 77 -9.60 -8.51 3.85
N ALA A 78 -8.29 -8.29 3.65
CA ALA A 78 -7.27 -9.06 4.37
C ALA A 78 -7.23 -8.70 5.87
N ASP A 79 -7.41 -7.43 6.21
CA ASP A 79 -7.44 -6.95 7.58
C ASP A 79 -8.69 -7.46 8.32
N ASP A 80 -9.86 -7.46 7.67
CA ASP A 80 -11.12 -7.99 8.25
C ASP A 80 -11.04 -9.50 8.52
N ALA A 81 -10.45 -10.27 7.60
CA ALA A 81 -10.27 -11.70 7.76
C ALA A 81 -9.37 -12.04 8.96
N TRP A 82 -8.28 -11.28 9.13
CA TRP A 82 -7.39 -11.46 10.28
C TRP A 82 -8.06 -11.07 11.60
N LEU A 83 -8.82 -9.98 11.63
CA LEU A 83 -9.55 -9.55 12.82
C LEU A 83 -10.56 -10.62 13.27
N THR A 84 -11.25 -11.23 12.31
CA THR A 84 -12.23 -12.29 12.58
C THR A 84 -11.57 -13.51 13.23
N ASP A 85 -10.45 -13.98 12.69
CA ASP A 85 -9.66 -15.10 13.23
C ASP A 85 -9.11 -14.80 14.64
N ALA A 86 -8.62 -13.57 14.86
CA ALA A 86 -8.13 -13.13 16.16
C ALA A 86 -9.23 -13.12 17.24
N ILE A 87 -10.46 -12.73 16.87
CA ILE A 87 -11.61 -12.74 17.79
C ILE A 87 -12.03 -14.19 18.11
N GLU A 88 -12.12 -15.06 17.11
CA GLU A 88 -12.50 -16.47 17.29
C GLU A 88 -11.52 -17.22 18.21
N THR A 89 -10.22 -17.05 17.97
CA THR A 89 -9.17 -17.66 18.80
C THR A 89 -9.18 -17.15 20.25
N THR A 90 -9.50 -15.86 20.46
CA THR A 90 -9.63 -15.28 21.80
C THR A 90 -10.83 -15.86 22.54
N ASN A 91 -12.01 -15.89 21.90
CA ASN A 91 -13.23 -16.46 22.48
C ASN A 91 -13.07 -17.94 22.85
N ALA A 92 -12.41 -18.73 21.98
CA ALA A 92 -12.14 -20.14 22.24
C ALA A 92 -11.22 -20.34 23.46
N ARG A 93 -10.26 -19.43 23.67
CA ARG A 93 -9.36 -19.46 24.83
C ARG A 93 -10.08 -19.12 26.14
N GLU A 94 -11.01 -18.16 26.10
CA GLU A 94 -11.84 -17.82 27.26
C GLU A 94 -12.76 -18.98 27.64
N ALA A 95 -13.45 -19.57 26.66
CA ALA A 95 -14.30 -20.74 26.88
C ALA A 95 -13.55 -21.95 27.46
N ALA A 96 -12.27 -22.13 27.10
CA ALA A 96 -11.42 -23.19 27.65
C ALA A 96 -10.92 -22.91 29.07
N ASN A 97 -10.84 -21.64 29.49
CA ASN A 97 -10.44 -21.26 30.85
C ASN A 97 -11.62 -21.31 31.83
N ASP A 98 -12.85 -21.15 31.33
CA ASP A 98 -14.08 -21.18 32.12
C ASP A 98 -14.62 -22.61 32.36
N ALA A 99 -14.01 -23.63 31.73
CA ALA A 99 -14.37 -25.04 31.82
C ALA A 99 -13.46 -25.82 32.79
#